data_AF-A0A1D9LET8-F1
#
_entry.id   AF-A0A1D9LET8-F1
#
_cell.length_a   1.000
_cell.length_b   1.000
_cell.length_c   1.000
_cell.angle_alpha   90.00
_cell.angle_beta   90.00
_cell.angle_gamma   90.00
#
_symmetry.space_group_name_H-M   'P 1'
#
loop_
_entity.id
_entity.type
_entity.pdbx_description
1 polymer ?
#
loop_
_entity_poly.entity_id
_entity_poly.type
_entity_poly.pdbx_seq_one_letter_code
_entity_poly.pdbx_strand_id
1 'polypeptide(L)'
;MVAATQESFPLAARDATVSLSIAPPTGPALQAQAAGKPRQAYLRVERVTGTGMPPSYEIYLHPPGESQPGSREELCAGVLPLFGLDKASRQGAGHAGTGLHYVFDVTELMARLEQEPGWNPKDLRVTFVPRRQTKREAEVRVGRVSLYYQ
;
A
#
# COMPACT_ATOMS: atom_id res chain seq x y z
N MET A 1 8.71 1.66 -13.54
CA MET A 1 9.07 2.36 -12.29
C MET A 1 8.67 1.46 -11.13
N VAL A 2 9.43 1.46 -10.04
CA VAL A 2 9.15 0.60 -8.88
C VAL A 2 9.54 1.29 -7.56
N ALA A 3 8.81 0.98 -6.50
CA ALA A 3 9.16 1.34 -5.13
C ALA A 3 8.75 0.20 -4.20
N ALA A 4 9.44 0.03 -3.07
CA ALA A 4 8.98 -0.88 -2.03
C ALA A 4 9.50 -0.48 -0.64
N THR A 5 8.78 -0.87 0.41
CA THR A 5 9.32 -0.86 1.77
C THR A 5 10.44 -1.88 1.90
N GLN A 6 11.45 -1.56 2.71
CA GLN A 6 12.58 -2.47 2.99
C GLN A 6 12.29 -3.41 4.17
N GLU A 7 11.50 -2.94 5.14
CA GLU A 7 11.19 -3.67 6.35
C GLU A 7 9.68 -3.84 6.51
N SER A 8 9.30 -4.87 7.27
CA SER A 8 7.92 -5.08 7.69
C SER A 8 7.53 -4.08 8.78
N PHE A 9 6.26 -3.73 8.86
CA PHE A 9 5.75 -2.79 9.87
C PHE A 9 4.41 -3.26 10.45
N PRO A 10 4.11 -2.91 11.72
CA PRO A 10 2.84 -3.25 12.33
C PRO A 10 1.73 -2.29 11.86
N LEU A 11 0.51 -2.82 11.75
CA LEU A 11 -0.71 -2.01 11.73
C LEU A 11 -1.40 -2.15 13.09
N ALA A 12 -1.72 -1.02 13.71
CA ALA A 12 -2.33 -0.95 15.03
C ALA A 12 -3.71 -0.28 14.94
N ALA A 13 -4.32 0.03 16.09
CA ALA A 13 -5.59 0.78 16.16
C ALA A 13 -5.47 2.28 15.81
N ARG A 14 -4.31 2.71 15.29
CA ARG A 14 -4.00 4.08 14.86
C ARG A 14 -3.37 4.05 13.47
N ASP A 15 -3.34 5.21 12.84
CA ASP A 15 -2.74 5.40 11.53
C ASP A 15 -1.28 4.94 11.51
N ALA A 16 -0.90 4.29 10.42
CA ALA A 16 0.47 3.90 10.15
C ALA A 16 0.89 4.44 8.79
N THR A 17 2.00 5.17 8.74
CA THR A 17 2.51 5.76 7.51
C THR A 17 3.88 5.19 7.19
N VAL A 18 4.07 4.77 5.94
CA VAL A 18 5.37 4.39 5.38
C VAL A 18 5.71 5.27 4.18
N SER A 19 7.00 5.45 3.88
CA SER A 19 7.42 6.14 2.67
C SER A 19 7.93 5.17 1.61
N LEU A 20 7.73 5.55 0.35
CA LEU A 20 8.17 4.85 -0.83
C LEU A 20 9.02 5.80 -1.68
N SER A 21 10.18 5.30 -2.12
CA SER A 21 11.05 6.00 -3.07
C SER A 21 10.91 5.34 -4.44
N ILE A 22 10.27 6.03 -5.37
CA ILE A 22 9.99 5.54 -6.71
C ILE A 22 11.24 5.69 -7.57
N ALA A 23 11.81 4.55 -7.96
CA ALA A 23 12.92 4.51 -8.90
C ALA A 23 12.41 4.76 -10.34
N PRO A 24 13.17 5.55 -11.13
CA PRO A 24 12.87 5.74 -12.55
C PRO A 24 12.90 4.40 -13.30
N PRO A 25 12.19 4.27 -14.44
CA PRO A 25 12.21 3.03 -15.19
C PRO A 25 13.58 2.83 -15.85
N THR A 26 14.00 1.58 -15.97
CA THR A 26 15.22 1.17 -16.65
C THR A 26 14.91 0.09 -17.69
N GLY A 27 15.82 -0.14 -18.63
CA GLY A 27 15.69 -1.22 -19.62
C GLY A 27 14.42 -1.11 -20.49
N PRO A 28 13.69 -2.22 -20.73
CA PRO A 28 12.49 -2.23 -21.57
C PRO A 28 11.39 -1.26 -21.10
N ALA A 29 11.27 -1.05 -19.79
CA ALA A 29 10.28 -0.12 -19.23
C ALA A 29 10.59 1.35 -19.59
N LEU A 30 11.87 1.71 -19.73
CA LEU A 30 12.27 3.04 -20.17
C LEU A 30 11.89 3.27 -21.64
N GLN A 31 12.06 2.25 -22.48
CA GLN A 31 11.68 2.30 -23.90
C GLN A 31 10.16 2.44 -24.07
N ALA A 32 9.37 1.69 -23.29
CA ALA A 32 7.91 1.82 -23.29
C ALA A 32 7.44 3.21 -22.85
N GLN A 33 8.11 3.79 -21.84
CA GLN A 33 7.88 5.17 -21.40
C GLN A 33 8.20 6.18 -22.52
N ALA A 34 9.32 6.03 -23.23
CA ALA A 34 9.70 6.93 -24.34
C ALA A 34 8.74 6.82 -25.54
N ALA A 35 8.14 5.65 -25.75
CA ALA A 35 7.13 5.42 -26.78
C ALA A 35 5.74 5.99 -26.44
N GLY A 36 5.58 6.69 -25.31
CA GLY A 36 4.33 7.35 -24.92
C GLY A 36 3.19 6.38 -24.57
N LYS A 37 3.50 5.12 -24.25
CA LYS A 37 2.46 4.16 -23.87
C LYS A 37 1.82 4.57 -22.53
N PRO A 38 0.49 4.46 -22.38
CA PRO A 38 -0.18 4.63 -21.10
C PRO A 38 0.42 3.68 -20.07
N ARG A 39 0.73 4.18 -18.89
CA ARG A 39 1.30 3.38 -17.81
C ARG A 39 0.22 3.05 -16.81
N GLN A 40 0.11 1.78 -16.46
CA GLN A 40 -0.74 1.32 -15.37
C GLN A 40 0.09 1.32 -14.09
N ALA A 41 -0.48 1.74 -12.97
CA ALA A 41 0.20 1.76 -11.68
C ALA A 41 -0.55 0.88 -10.69
N TYR A 42 0.18 0.01 -9.99
CA TYR A 42 -0.38 -0.94 -9.05
C TYR A 42 0.31 -0.86 -7.70
N LEU A 43 -0.49 -0.70 -6.65
CA LEU A 43 -0.03 -0.79 -5.27
C LEU A 43 -0.26 -2.21 -4.78
N ARG A 44 0.80 -2.89 -4.36
CA ARG A 44 0.72 -4.23 -3.79
C ARG A 44 1.05 -4.20 -2.30
N VAL A 45 0.19 -4.85 -1.52
CA VAL A 45 0.37 -5.07 -0.09
C VAL A 45 0.49 -6.57 0.12
N GLU A 46 1.67 -7.02 0.54
CA GLU A 46 2.03 -8.43 0.63
C GLU A 46 2.36 -8.84 2.05
N ARG A 47 2.17 -10.13 2.30
CA ARG A 47 2.50 -10.79 3.56
C ARG A 47 1.82 -10.12 4.75
N VAL A 48 0.54 -9.81 4.57
CA VAL A 48 -0.29 -9.30 5.67
C VAL A 48 -0.61 -10.47 6.59
N THR A 49 0.02 -10.49 7.75
CA THR A 49 -0.10 -11.54 8.75
C THR A 49 -0.65 -10.97 10.05
N GLY A 50 -1.24 -11.81 10.89
CA GLY A 50 -1.79 -11.36 12.15
C GLY A 50 -2.71 -12.35 12.82
N THR A 51 -3.20 -11.94 13.99
CA THR A 51 -4.10 -12.71 14.86
C THR A 51 -5.23 -11.83 15.37
N GLY A 52 -6.28 -12.46 15.90
CA GLY A 52 -7.44 -11.76 16.43
C GLY A 52 -8.40 -11.25 15.34
N MET A 53 -9.13 -10.18 15.66
CA MET A 53 -10.16 -9.59 14.79
C MET A 53 -9.86 -8.10 14.53
N PRO A 54 -8.83 -7.80 13.72
CA PRO A 54 -8.49 -6.41 13.40
C PRO A 54 -9.56 -5.74 12.52
N PRO A 55 -9.68 -4.40 12.57
CA PRO A 55 -10.51 -3.67 11.63
C PRO A 55 -9.91 -3.73 10.21
N SER A 56 -10.72 -3.45 9.20
CA SER A 56 -10.18 -3.11 7.87
C SER A 56 -9.47 -1.77 7.89
N TYR A 57 -8.51 -1.58 6.99
CA TYR A 57 -7.80 -0.30 6.83
C TYR A 57 -8.16 0.33 5.48
N GLU A 58 -8.33 1.64 5.44
CA GLU A 58 -8.27 2.41 4.18
C GLU A 58 -6.81 2.78 3.91
N ILE A 59 -6.41 2.70 2.65
CA ILE A 59 -5.06 3.00 2.21
C ILE A 59 -5.08 4.31 1.43
N TYR A 60 -4.24 5.25 1.81
CA TYR A 60 -4.12 6.55 1.17
C TYR A 60 -2.72 6.77 0.60
N LEU A 61 -2.65 7.35 -0.59
CA LEU A 61 -1.39 7.76 -1.23
C LEU A 61 -1.33 9.28 -1.29
N HIS A 62 -0.23 9.86 -0.83
CA HIS A 62 -0.12 11.33 -0.74
C HIS A 62 1.34 11.81 -0.69
N PRO A 63 1.61 13.08 -1.06
CA PRO A 63 2.91 13.71 -0.81
C PRO A 63 3.15 13.92 0.70
N PRO A 64 4.40 14.21 1.11
CA PRO A 64 4.66 14.59 2.50
C PRO A 64 3.95 15.91 2.85
N GLY A 65 3.59 16.08 4.12
CA GLY A 65 2.91 17.29 4.62
C GLY A 65 1.37 17.20 4.65
N GLU A 66 0.77 16.19 4.02
CA GLU A 66 -0.66 15.90 4.20
C GLU A 66 -0.91 15.43 5.64
N SER A 67 -1.75 16.17 6.36
CA SER A 67 -1.95 16.01 7.80
C SER A 67 -3.15 15.11 8.13
N GLN A 68 -4.12 15.02 7.23
CA GLN A 68 -5.33 14.22 7.43
C GLN A 68 -5.73 13.49 6.14
N PRO A 69 -4.89 12.54 5.66
CA PRO A 69 -5.17 11.82 4.43
C PRO A 69 -6.52 11.08 4.47
N GLY A 70 -6.92 10.58 5.65
CA GLY A 70 -8.21 9.91 5.87
C GLY A 70 -9.45 10.75 5.56
N SER A 71 -9.33 12.08 5.55
CA SER A 71 -10.43 13.01 5.26
C SER A 71 -10.57 13.33 3.76
N ARG A 72 -9.64 12.85 2.91
CA ARG A 72 -9.58 13.15 1.48
C ARG A 72 -9.81 11.89 0.66
N GLU A 73 -11.06 11.67 0.26
CA GLU A 73 -11.48 10.49 -0.50
C GLU A 73 -10.70 10.36 -1.81
N GLU A 74 -10.31 11.47 -2.43
CA GLU A 74 -9.52 11.45 -3.65
C GLU A 74 -8.18 10.73 -3.47
N LEU A 75 -7.57 10.79 -2.27
CA LEU A 75 -6.28 10.14 -1.97
C LEU A 75 -6.40 8.64 -1.68
N CYS A 76 -7.62 8.10 -1.62
CA CYS A 76 -7.88 6.71 -1.26
C CYS A 76 -7.50 5.76 -2.41
N ALA A 77 -6.55 4.87 -2.16
CA ALA A 77 -6.17 3.78 -3.05
C ALA A 77 -7.08 2.54 -2.91
N GLY A 78 -7.82 2.45 -1.80
CA GLY A 78 -8.78 1.36 -1.56
C GLY A 78 -8.80 0.89 -0.11
N VAL A 79 -9.54 -0.19 0.11
CA VAL A 79 -9.72 -0.80 1.43
C VAL A 79 -8.95 -2.12 1.50
N LEU A 80 -8.15 -2.29 2.55
CA LEU A 80 -7.49 -3.52 2.94
C LEU A 80 -8.42 -4.33 3.88
N PRO A 81 -9.15 -5.34 3.36
CA PRO A 81 -9.93 -6.22 4.22
C PRO A 81 -8.98 -7.21 4.93
N LEU A 82 -9.33 -7.60 6.15
CA LEU A 82 -8.55 -8.57 6.95
C LEU A 82 -9.34 -9.83 7.32
N PHE A 83 -10.42 -10.11 6.59
CA PHE A 83 -11.17 -11.34 6.77
C PHE A 83 -10.27 -12.56 6.47
N GLY A 84 -10.26 -13.55 7.37
CA GLY A 84 -9.45 -14.75 7.22
C GLY A 84 -7.96 -14.59 7.57
N LEU A 85 -7.53 -13.43 8.07
CA LEU A 85 -6.12 -13.14 8.40
C LEU A 85 -5.46 -14.21 9.27
N ASP A 86 -6.13 -14.59 10.35
CA ASP A 86 -5.60 -15.57 11.31
C ASP A 86 -5.33 -16.94 10.66
N LYS A 87 -6.22 -17.39 9.77
CA LYS A 87 -6.03 -18.64 9.02
C LYS A 87 -4.90 -18.51 8.00
N ALA A 88 -4.86 -17.39 7.26
CA ALA A 88 -3.85 -17.15 6.23
C ALA A 88 -2.42 -17.00 6.79
N SER A 89 -2.31 -16.64 8.07
CA SER A 89 -1.02 -16.44 8.77
C SER A 89 -0.43 -17.72 9.34
N ARG A 90 -1.23 -18.78 9.48
CA ARG A 90 -0.76 -20.07 10.03
C ARG A 90 -0.28 -20.97 8.90
N GLN A 91 0.82 -21.68 9.14
CA GLN A 91 1.22 -22.77 8.25
C GLN A 91 0.19 -23.89 8.35
N GLY A 92 -0.20 -24.44 7.19
CA GLY A 92 -1.17 -25.53 7.12
C GLY A 92 -0.90 -26.45 5.94
N ALA A 93 -1.62 -27.57 5.86
CA ALA A 93 -1.39 -28.61 4.86
C ALA A 93 -1.53 -28.14 3.39
N GLY A 94 -2.19 -27.00 3.14
CA GLY A 94 -2.41 -26.45 1.80
C GLY A 94 -1.81 -25.05 1.55
N HIS A 95 -1.13 -24.44 2.51
CA HIS A 95 -0.50 -23.12 2.32
C HIS A 95 0.64 -22.85 3.30
N ALA A 96 1.65 -22.11 2.82
CA ALA A 96 2.86 -21.76 3.58
C ALA A 96 2.63 -20.73 4.72
N GLY A 97 1.40 -20.28 4.94
CA GLY A 97 1.06 -19.33 6.01
C GLY A 97 1.63 -17.93 5.77
N THR A 98 1.82 -17.54 4.50
CA THR A 98 2.47 -16.27 4.16
C THR A 98 1.58 -15.04 4.37
N GLY A 99 0.35 -15.19 4.87
CA GLY A 99 -0.60 -14.11 5.04
C GLY A 99 -1.41 -13.81 3.79
N LEU A 100 -2.16 -12.71 3.85
CA LEU A 100 -2.99 -12.17 2.77
C LEU A 100 -2.15 -11.26 1.86
N HIS A 101 -2.55 -11.20 0.58
CA HIS A 101 -1.88 -10.40 -0.45
C HIS A 101 -2.93 -9.68 -1.30
N TYR A 102 -2.69 -8.39 -1.56
CA TYR A 102 -3.64 -7.52 -2.27
C TYR A 102 -2.92 -6.69 -3.33
N VAL A 103 -3.62 -6.42 -4.42
CA VAL A 103 -3.20 -5.50 -5.48
C VAL A 103 -4.34 -4.50 -5.69
N PHE A 104 -3.99 -3.22 -5.68
CA PHE A 104 -4.89 -2.10 -5.94
C PHE A 104 -4.44 -1.42 -7.23
N ASP A 105 -5.37 -1.18 -8.14
CA ASP A 105 -5.12 -0.29 -9.29
C ASP A 105 -5.14 1.15 -8.78
N VAL A 106 -4.00 1.83 -8.92
CA VAL A 106 -3.80 3.21 -8.47
C VAL A 106 -3.41 4.11 -9.65
N THR A 107 -3.72 3.68 -10.88
CA THR A 107 -3.30 4.36 -12.11
C THR A 107 -3.74 5.82 -12.14
N GLU A 108 -5.03 6.08 -11.93
CA GLU A 108 -5.57 7.44 -11.95
C GLU A 108 -5.09 8.29 -10.76
N LEU A 109 -5.00 7.67 -9.59
CA LEU A 109 -4.50 8.30 -8.36
C LEU A 109 -3.06 8.77 -8.54
N MET A 110 -2.17 7.90 -9.05
CA MET A 110 -0.79 8.24 -9.33
C MET A 110 -0.68 9.31 -10.42
N ALA A 111 -1.46 9.20 -11.50
CA ALA A 111 -1.46 10.20 -12.56
C ALA A 111 -1.82 11.59 -12.03
N ARG A 112 -2.73 11.69 -11.06
CA ARG A 112 -3.08 12.97 -10.42
C ARG A 112 -1.99 13.47 -9.49
N LEU A 113 -1.47 12.60 -8.61
CA LEU A 113 -0.40 12.96 -7.65
C LEU A 113 0.86 13.45 -8.36
N GLU A 114 1.24 12.83 -9.48
CA GLU A 114 2.41 13.22 -10.28
C GLU A 114 2.28 14.62 -10.92
N GLN A 115 1.06 15.17 -11.02
CA GLN A 115 0.79 16.52 -11.53
C GLN A 115 0.65 17.57 -10.42
N GLU A 116 0.66 17.17 -9.14
CA GLU A 116 0.51 18.13 -8.04
C GLU A 116 1.80 18.97 -7.83
N PRO A 117 1.67 20.27 -7.52
CA PRO A 117 2.80 21.10 -7.15
C PRO A 117 3.54 20.52 -5.93
N GLY A 118 4.85 20.35 -6.04
CA GLY A 118 5.67 19.77 -4.97
C GLY A 118 5.73 18.24 -4.97
N TRP A 119 5.20 17.58 -6.02
CA TRP A 119 5.43 16.15 -6.24
C TRP A 119 6.91 15.79 -6.16
N ASN A 120 7.22 14.82 -5.29
CA ASN A 120 8.56 14.27 -5.14
C ASN A 120 8.49 12.75 -5.22
N PRO A 121 8.97 12.12 -6.31
CA PRO A 121 8.91 10.67 -6.47
C PRO A 121 9.73 9.92 -5.41
N LYS A 122 10.62 10.59 -4.68
CA LYS A 122 11.44 9.98 -3.63
C LYS A 122 10.74 9.87 -2.27
N ASP A 123 9.59 10.51 -2.09
CA ASP A 123 8.87 10.53 -0.81
C ASP A 123 7.35 10.41 -1.01
N LEU A 124 6.89 9.35 -1.67
CA LEU A 124 5.47 9.01 -1.70
C LEU A 124 5.08 8.39 -0.35
N ARG A 125 4.09 8.95 0.33
CA ARG A 125 3.57 8.40 1.59
C ARG A 125 2.40 7.46 1.33
N VAL A 126 2.42 6.34 2.03
CA VAL A 126 1.32 5.38 2.10
C VAL A 126 0.83 5.34 3.53
N THR A 127 -0.41 5.78 3.76
CA THR A 127 -1.02 5.84 5.09
C THR A 127 -2.16 4.84 5.19
N PHE A 128 -2.11 3.99 6.21
CA PHE A 128 -3.13 3.00 6.55
C PHE A 128 -3.97 3.55 7.70
N VAL A 129 -5.24 3.83 7.45
CA VAL A 129 -6.20 4.39 8.41
C VAL A 129 -7.19 3.31 8.84
N PRO A 130 -7.31 2.95 10.12
CA PRO A 130 -8.27 1.93 10.56
C PRO A 130 -9.71 2.46 10.46
N ARG A 131 -10.60 1.75 9.75
CA ARG A 131 -12.01 2.18 9.59
C ARG A 131 -12.81 2.19 10.90
N ARG A 132 -12.34 1.48 11.92
CA ARG A 132 -12.95 1.44 13.26
C ARG A 132 -11.88 1.31 14.32
N GLN A 133 -12.01 2.07 15.40
CA GLN A 133 -11.21 1.81 16.60
C GLN A 133 -11.71 0.51 17.24
N THR A 134 -10.84 -0.49 17.34
CA THR A 134 -11.13 -1.71 18.09
C THR A 134 -10.55 -1.59 19.50
N LYS A 135 -11.33 -1.99 20.51
CA LYS A 135 -10.84 -2.16 21.89
C LYS A 135 -10.14 -3.50 22.10
N ARG A 136 -10.28 -4.44 21.15
CA ARG A 136 -9.66 -5.77 21.24
C ARG A 136 -8.25 -5.71 20.66
N GLU A 137 -7.31 -6.28 21.40
CA GLU A 137 -5.95 -6.50 20.90
C GLU A 137 -6.02 -7.41 19.67
N ALA A 138 -5.55 -6.88 18.55
CA ALA A 138 -5.33 -7.61 17.32
C ALA A 138 -3.94 -7.20 16.82
N GLU A 139 -3.17 -8.20 16.43
CA GLU A 139 -1.83 -7.97 15.89
C GLU A 139 -1.91 -8.09 14.38
N VAL A 140 -1.48 -7.05 13.67
CA VAL A 140 -1.38 -7.07 12.21
C VAL A 140 0.00 -6.59 11.83
N ARG A 141 0.64 -7.30 10.91
CA ARG A 141 1.94 -6.95 10.34
C ARG A 141 1.88 -7.04 8.83
N VAL A 142 2.28 -5.98 8.16
CA VAL A 142 2.48 -5.94 6.72
C VAL A 142 3.94 -6.25 6.45
N GLY A 143 4.21 -7.29 5.67
CA GLY A 143 5.58 -7.65 5.33
C GLY A 143 6.18 -6.72 4.27
N ARG A 144 5.39 -6.30 3.28
CA ARG A 144 5.88 -5.41 2.23
C ARG A 144 4.75 -4.60 1.59
N VAL A 145 5.04 -3.35 1.29
CA VAL A 145 4.25 -2.54 0.35
C VAL A 145 5.13 -2.23 -0.84
N SER A 146 4.61 -2.38 -2.05
CA SER A 146 5.32 -2.02 -3.27
C SER A 146 4.41 -1.31 -4.26
N LEU A 147 4.99 -0.36 -5.01
CA LEU A 147 4.35 0.29 -6.14
C LEU A 147 5.10 -0.14 -7.39
N TYR A 148 4.39 -0.58 -8.42
CA TYR A 148 4.99 -0.91 -9.72
C TYR A 148 4.16 -0.39 -10.87
N TYR A 149 4.83 -0.12 -11.99
CA TYR A 149 4.21 0.40 -13.21
C TYR A 149 4.39 -0.60 -14.35
N GLN A 150 3.35 -0.77 -15.17
CA GLN A 150 3.31 -1.64 -16.34
C GLN A 150 3.00 -0.84 -17.61
#